data_AF-A0A9E4RZP0-F1
#
_entry.id   AF-A0A9E4RZP0-F1
#
_cell.length_a   1.000
_cell.length_b   1.000
_cell.length_c   1.000
_cell.angle_alpha   90.00
_cell.angle_beta   90.00
_cell.angle_gamma   90.00
#
_symmetry.space_group_name_H-M   'P 1'
#
loop_
_entity.id
_entity.type
_entity.pdbx_description
1 polymer ?
#
loop_
_entity_poly.entity_id
_entity_poly.type
_entity_poly.pdbx_seq_one_letter_code
_entity_poly.pdbx_strand_id
1 'polypeptide(L)'
;MSTFACSLWRASCSCQLHSFFLSEIKVTRFSRACPQLRLLSSSCSKRDRKLRDIWIGSAALGLAALARVDALAWIAAFTSISIAIGFRTYSIGQITLVAIVPAVGFVAGFVAISRIDSGSFDDSIGSLAPKLYQAFEQNQSVLTGGNDEAAYRQARKLFGTPDDNQGSVFRAILKNPSAFWLRIVTNSKNLPNLYLSAFDKRVGPMLLIFAGLGIVALIRRGAYGMLVISMIWALPSAYYLGFLSRHVVATVTYLPIVFASIGFTYAFRRDLPRSELTAYILAGLLLIGYSWIDDKPAFLAAGSY
;
A
#
# COMPACT_ATOMS: atom_id res chain seq x y z
N MET A 1 -3.15 34.89 -8.99
CA MET A 1 -3.56 33.57 -9.55
C MET A 1 -3.33 32.43 -8.54
N SER A 2 -3.69 32.61 -7.27
CA SER A 2 -3.42 31.64 -6.18
C SER A 2 -4.65 31.29 -5.32
N THR A 3 -5.84 31.81 -5.67
CA THR A 3 -7.07 31.63 -4.88
C THR A 3 -8.07 30.64 -5.49
N PHE A 4 -7.85 30.15 -6.72
CA PHE A 4 -8.77 29.20 -7.39
C PHE A 4 -8.49 27.72 -7.09
N ALA A 5 -7.26 27.36 -6.70
CA ALA A 5 -6.91 25.97 -6.40
C ALA A 5 -7.39 25.51 -5.00
N CYS A 6 -7.63 26.44 -4.08
CA CYS A 6 -8.00 26.11 -2.69
C CYS A 6 -9.52 25.84 -2.52
N SER A 7 -10.37 26.35 -3.42
CA SER A 7 -11.83 26.14 -3.34
C SER A 7 -12.28 24.79 -3.90
N LEU A 8 -11.59 24.25 -4.92
CA LEU A 8 -11.91 22.93 -5.49
C LEU A 8 -11.52 21.75 -4.58
N TRP A 9 -10.51 21.94 -3.73
CA TRP A 9 -10.07 20.88 -2.79
C TRP A 9 -10.93 20.80 -1.53
N ARG A 10 -11.45 21.92 -1.01
CA ARG A 10 -12.35 21.93 0.16
C ARG A 10 -13.72 21.31 -0.09
N ALA A 11 -14.23 21.36 -1.33
CA ALA A 11 -15.55 20.81 -1.65
C ALA A 11 -15.55 19.28 -1.84
N SER A 12 -14.43 18.67 -2.26
CA SER A 12 -14.35 17.21 -2.45
C SER A 12 -14.01 16.44 -1.17
N CYS A 13 -13.20 17.00 -0.26
CA CYS A 13 -12.76 16.28 0.94
C CYS A 13 -13.81 16.18 2.06
N SER A 14 -14.74 17.15 2.21
CA SER A 14 -15.72 17.10 3.32
C SER A 14 -16.93 16.19 3.08
N CYS A 15 -17.19 15.73 1.85
CA CYS A 15 -18.35 14.88 1.54
C CYS A 15 -18.03 13.37 1.49
N GLN A 16 -16.77 12.98 1.29
CA GLN A 16 -16.41 11.58 1.05
C GLN A 16 -16.17 10.77 2.34
N LEU A 17 -15.65 11.38 3.42
CA LEU A 17 -15.56 10.69 4.72
C LEU A 17 -16.88 10.67 5.49
N HIS A 18 -17.73 11.68 5.30
CA HIS A 18 -19.00 11.80 6.04
C HIS A 18 -20.10 10.87 5.50
N SER A 19 -20.10 10.55 4.20
CA SER A 19 -21.18 9.75 3.59
C SER A 19 -21.06 8.24 3.81
N PHE A 20 -19.87 7.72 4.11
CA PHE A 20 -19.69 6.30 4.42
C PHE A 20 -19.90 5.96 5.90
N PHE A 21 -19.69 6.94 6.80
CA PHE A 21 -19.88 6.75 8.26
C PHE A 21 -21.31 7.08 8.73
N LEU A 22 -22.11 7.80 7.94
CA LEU A 22 -23.46 8.25 8.33
C LEU A 22 -24.60 7.47 7.68
N SER A 23 -24.36 6.33 7.01
CA SER A 23 -25.46 5.54 6.45
C SER A 23 -26.33 4.84 7.51
N GLU A 24 -26.01 4.96 8.80
CA GLU A 24 -26.88 4.51 9.91
C GLU A 24 -27.43 5.61 10.81
N ILE A 25 -27.09 6.90 10.59
CA ILE A 25 -27.68 7.99 11.38
C ILE A 25 -28.81 8.63 10.56
N LYS A 26 -30.06 8.35 10.94
CA LYS A 26 -31.26 9.07 10.47
C LYS A 26 -31.16 10.56 10.83
N VAL A 27 -30.45 11.34 10.02
CA VAL A 27 -30.52 12.80 10.04
C VAL A 27 -31.68 13.24 9.13
N THR A 28 -32.90 12.94 9.56
CA THR A 28 -34.11 13.57 9.03
C THR A 28 -34.30 14.90 9.74
N ARG A 29 -33.74 15.99 9.21
CA ARG A 29 -34.21 17.40 9.32
C ARG A 29 -33.07 18.38 9.03
N PHE A 30 -32.64 18.53 7.77
CA PHE A 30 -31.93 19.74 7.34
C PHE A 30 -31.98 19.94 5.80
N SER A 31 -33.16 19.77 5.18
CA SER A 31 -33.34 19.88 3.73
C SER A 31 -34.58 20.70 3.35
N ARG A 32 -34.75 21.91 3.88
CA ARG A 32 -35.83 22.83 3.46
C ARG A 32 -35.37 24.21 2.97
N ALA A 33 -34.09 24.41 2.69
CA ALA A 33 -33.62 25.64 2.05
C ALA A 33 -32.90 25.29 0.73
N CYS A 34 -33.32 25.93 -0.37
CA CYS A 34 -32.81 25.81 -1.76
C CYS A 34 -33.36 24.66 -2.64
N PRO A 35 -34.54 24.84 -3.28
CA PRO A 35 -35.03 23.96 -4.35
C PRO A 35 -34.35 24.19 -5.73
N GLN A 36 -33.66 25.32 -5.96
CA GLN A 36 -33.10 25.69 -7.28
C GLN A 36 -31.73 25.04 -7.60
N LEU A 37 -30.97 24.56 -6.61
CA LEU A 37 -29.67 23.92 -6.82
C LEU A 37 -29.75 22.40 -7.12
N ARG A 38 -30.96 21.85 -7.19
CA ARG A 38 -31.20 20.41 -7.38
C ARG A 38 -31.27 20.00 -8.86
N LEU A 39 -31.36 20.95 -9.80
CA LEU A 39 -31.57 20.67 -11.22
C LEU A 39 -30.30 20.56 -12.08
N LEU A 40 -29.15 21.09 -11.63
CA LEU A 40 -27.88 20.98 -12.37
C LEU A 40 -26.95 19.86 -11.87
N SER A 41 -27.35 19.14 -10.81
CA SER A 41 -26.54 18.08 -10.18
C SER A 41 -27.11 16.66 -10.42
N SER A 42 -28.30 16.54 -11.03
CA SER A 42 -29.09 15.31 -11.01
C SER A 42 -28.87 14.35 -12.18
N SER A 43 -28.14 14.72 -13.24
CA SER A 43 -28.00 13.85 -14.44
C SER A 43 -26.72 13.00 -14.47
N CYS A 44 -25.78 13.19 -13.55
CA CYS A 44 -24.58 12.35 -13.53
C CYS A 44 -24.94 10.99 -12.93
N SER A 45 -25.19 10.01 -13.81
CA SER A 45 -25.55 8.65 -13.46
C SER A 45 -24.55 8.11 -12.43
N LYS A 46 -25.00 7.28 -11.47
CA LYS A 46 -24.09 6.57 -10.55
C LYS A 46 -23.00 5.80 -11.32
N ARG A 47 -23.30 5.43 -12.57
CA ARG A 47 -22.40 4.79 -13.51
C ARG A 47 -21.23 5.70 -13.93
N ASP A 48 -21.48 6.97 -14.22
CA ASP A 48 -20.44 7.90 -14.68
C ASP A 48 -19.51 8.30 -13.54
N ARG A 49 -20.05 8.38 -12.32
CA ARG A 49 -19.25 8.64 -11.12
C ARG A 49 -18.19 7.57 -10.87
N LYS A 50 -18.53 6.29 -10.97
CA LYS A 50 -17.58 5.20 -10.74
C LYS A 50 -16.40 5.22 -11.73
N LEU A 51 -16.69 5.41 -13.03
CA LEU A 51 -15.62 5.48 -14.03
C LEU A 51 -14.73 6.71 -13.82
N ARG A 52 -15.33 7.84 -13.45
CA ARG A 52 -14.58 9.05 -13.09
C ARG A 52 -13.67 8.82 -11.88
N ASP A 53 -14.14 8.11 -10.86
CA ASP A 53 -13.32 7.80 -9.68
C ASP A 53 -12.13 6.89 -10.04
N ILE A 54 -12.33 5.90 -10.92
CA ILE A 54 -11.24 5.06 -11.46
C ILE A 54 -10.25 5.90 -12.25
N TRP A 55 -10.74 6.81 -13.10
CA TRP A 55 -9.91 7.70 -13.90
C TRP A 55 -9.04 8.62 -13.04
N ILE A 56 -9.64 9.26 -12.02
CA ILE A 56 -8.92 10.13 -11.08
C ILE A 56 -7.91 9.32 -10.26
N GLY A 57 -8.29 8.13 -9.78
CA GLY A 57 -7.39 7.24 -9.07
C GLY A 57 -6.18 6.81 -9.91
N SER A 58 -6.42 6.47 -11.18
CA SER A 58 -5.36 6.16 -12.14
C SER A 58 -4.43 7.35 -12.41
N ALA A 59 -5.00 8.56 -12.59
CA ALA A 59 -4.22 9.78 -12.78
C ALA A 59 -3.32 10.08 -11.58
N ALA A 60 -3.86 9.99 -10.36
CA ALA A 60 -3.10 10.17 -9.13
C ALA A 60 -1.98 9.12 -9.00
N LEU A 61 -2.25 7.89 -9.42
CA LEU A 61 -1.26 6.82 -9.42
C LEU A 61 -0.16 7.04 -10.46
N GLY A 62 -0.49 7.57 -11.64
CA GLY A 62 0.47 8.03 -12.64
C GLY A 62 1.40 9.11 -12.10
N LEU A 63 0.84 10.11 -11.42
CA LEU A 63 1.63 11.14 -10.74
C LEU A 63 2.52 10.55 -9.64
N ALA A 64 2.01 9.58 -8.87
CA ALA A 64 2.81 8.87 -7.88
C ALA A 64 3.98 8.09 -8.53
N ALA A 65 3.76 7.52 -9.72
CA ALA A 65 4.80 6.83 -10.50
C ALA A 65 5.93 7.76 -10.97
N LEU A 66 5.62 9.05 -11.19
CA LEU A 66 6.65 10.05 -11.49
C LEU A 66 7.53 10.34 -10.27
N ALA A 67 6.95 10.35 -9.07
CA ALA A 67 7.71 10.53 -7.84
C ALA A 67 8.54 9.29 -7.48
N ARG A 68 8.05 8.10 -7.86
CA ARG A 68 8.52 6.81 -7.36
C ARG A 68 8.28 5.69 -8.37
N VAL A 69 9.35 5.12 -8.93
CA VAL A 69 9.30 4.05 -9.95
C VAL A 69 8.55 2.80 -9.47
N ASP A 70 8.61 2.52 -8.18
CA ASP A 70 7.93 1.42 -7.51
C ASP A 70 6.40 1.59 -7.49
N ALA A 71 5.88 2.81 -7.68
CA ALA A 71 4.44 3.02 -7.87
C ALA A 71 3.91 2.42 -9.19
N LEU A 72 4.78 2.04 -10.14
CA LEU A 72 4.37 1.30 -11.33
C LEU A 72 3.77 -0.07 -10.97
N ALA A 73 4.28 -0.74 -9.94
CA ALA A 73 3.72 -2.01 -9.47
C ALA A 73 2.29 -1.85 -8.94
N TRP A 74 1.95 -0.66 -8.44
CA TRP A 74 0.63 -0.35 -7.94
C TRP A 74 -0.40 -0.15 -9.05
N ILE A 75 0.01 0.19 -10.28
CA ILE A 75 -0.90 0.31 -11.44
C ILE A 75 -1.58 -1.03 -11.71
N ALA A 76 -0.82 -2.13 -11.64
CA ALA A 76 -1.36 -3.47 -11.81
C ALA A 76 -2.36 -3.84 -10.70
N ALA A 77 -2.04 -3.53 -9.44
CA ALA A 77 -2.94 -3.78 -8.30
C ALA A 77 -4.23 -2.94 -8.38
N PHE A 78 -4.10 -1.64 -8.68
CA PHE A 78 -5.25 -0.75 -8.85
C PHE A 78 -6.15 -1.20 -10.00
N THR A 79 -5.57 -1.62 -11.12
CA THR A 79 -6.31 -2.15 -12.27
C THR A 79 -7.04 -3.44 -11.89
N SER A 80 -6.37 -4.35 -11.18
CA SER A 80 -6.96 -5.61 -10.71
C SER A 80 -8.15 -5.38 -9.78
N ILE A 81 -8.02 -4.45 -8.83
CA ILE A 81 -9.11 -4.05 -7.92
C ILE A 81 -10.26 -3.39 -8.68
N SER A 82 -9.95 -2.50 -9.61
CA SER A 82 -10.95 -1.84 -10.45
C SER A 82 -11.75 -2.85 -11.26
N ILE A 83 -11.08 -3.86 -11.84
CA ILE A 83 -11.73 -4.98 -12.54
C ILE A 83 -12.59 -5.77 -11.55
N ALA A 84 -12.04 -6.19 -10.40
CA ALA A 84 -12.76 -6.98 -9.40
C ALA A 84 -14.04 -6.30 -8.88
N ILE A 85 -14.04 -4.96 -8.77
CA ILE A 85 -15.21 -4.19 -8.33
C ILE A 85 -16.18 -3.94 -9.50
N GLY A 86 -15.65 -3.72 -10.71
CA GLY A 86 -16.42 -3.24 -11.86
C GLY A 86 -16.91 -4.30 -12.84
N PHE A 87 -16.37 -5.54 -12.81
CA PHE A 87 -16.59 -6.53 -13.88
C PHE A 87 -18.07 -6.90 -14.09
N ARG A 88 -18.92 -6.75 -13.07
CA ARG A 88 -20.36 -7.00 -13.18
C ARG A 88 -21.12 -5.86 -13.85
N THR A 89 -20.55 -4.66 -13.94
CA THR A 89 -21.25 -3.44 -14.39
C THR A 89 -20.73 -2.91 -15.73
N TYR A 90 -19.45 -3.17 -16.05
CA TYR A 90 -18.78 -2.68 -17.26
C TYR A 90 -17.98 -3.81 -17.91
N SER A 91 -17.65 -3.64 -19.19
CA SER A 91 -16.73 -4.56 -19.84
C SER A 91 -15.33 -4.41 -19.24
N ILE A 92 -14.61 -5.54 -19.14
CA ILE A 92 -13.24 -5.57 -18.60
C ILE A 92 -12.33 -4.62 -19.40
N GLY A 93 -12.52 -4.53 -20.72
CA GLY A 93 -11.78 -3.62 -21.59
C GLY A 93 -11.99 -2.15 -21.23
N GLN A 94 -13.22 -1.71 -20.95
CA GLN A 94 -13.50 -0.34 -20.53
C GLN A 94 -12.83 0.00 -19.21
N ILE A 95 -12.93 -0.88 -18.22
CA ILE A 95 -12.31 -0.66 -16.89
C ILE A 95 -10.79 -0.59 -17.03
N THR A 96 -10.21 -1.53 -17.77
CA THR A 96 -8.76 -1.60 -17.98
C THR A 96 -8.25 -0.35 -18.68
N LEU A 97 -8.94 0.12 -19.71
CA LEU A 97 -8.58 1.33 -20.43
C LEU A 97 -8.63 2.56 -19.51
N VAL A 98 -9.72 2.75 -18.76
CA VAL A 98 -9.87 3.86 -17.81
C VAL A 98 -8.87 3.80 -16.65
N ALA A 99 -8.46 2.60 -16.23
CA ALA A 99 -7.50 2.40 -15.15
C ALA A 99 -6.03 2.55 -15.60
N ILE A 100 -5.70 2.31 -16.87
CA ILE A 100 -4.32 2.34 -17.37
C ILE A 100 -4.00 3.64 -18.09
N VAL A 101 -4.90 4.13 -18.95
CA VAL A 101 -4.63 5.26 -19.85
C VAL A 101 -4.18 6.53 -19.11
N PRO A 102 -4.83 6.97 -18.01
CA PRO A 102 -4.37 8.16 -17.29
C PRO A 102 -2.97 7.99 -16.70
N ALA A 103 -2.74 6.86 -16.02
CA ALA A 103 -1.45 6.56 -15.41
C ALA A 103 -0.32 6.53 -16.45
N VAL A 104 -0.54 5.80 -17.54
CA VAL A 104 0.43 5.71 -18.66
C VAL A 104 0.59 7.06 -19.34
N GLY A 105 -0.47 7.85 -19.49
CA GLY A 105 -0.41 9.19 -20.07
C GLY A 105 0.52 10.12 -19.29
N PHE A 106 0.46 10.12 -17.96
CA PHE A 106 1.38 10.90 -17.12
C PHE A 106 2.83 10.41 -17.25
N VAL A 107 3.05 9.08 -17.19
CA VAL A 107 4.39 8.50 -17.32
C VAL A 107 4.99 8.77 -18.70
N ALA A 108 4.23 8.55 -19.77
CA ALA A 108 4.65 8.79 -21.14
C ALA A 108 4.89 10.29 -21.40
N GLY A 109 4.02 11.16 -20.88
CA GLY A 109 4.18 12.61 -20.97
C GLY A 109 5.47 13.09 -20.29
N PHE A 110 5.77 12.58 -19.09
CA PHE A 110 7.03 12.88 -18.42
C PHE A 110 8.24 12.41 -19.23
N VAL A 111 8.23 11.16 -19.72
CA VAL A 111 9.32 10.63 -20.57
C VAL A 111 9.50 11.49 -21.83
N ALA A 112 8.41 11.92 -22.46
CA ALA A 112 8.47 12.78 -23.64
C ALA A 112 9.07 14.16 -23.34
N ILE A 113 8.71 14.78 -22.21
CA ILE A 113 9.29 16.06 -21.76
C ILE A 113 10.77 15.88 -21.43
N SER A 114 11.13 14.86 -20.65
CA SER A 114 12.52 14.56 -20.33
C SER A 114 13.35 14.32 -21.58
N ARG A 115 12.78 13.69 -22.61
CA ARG A 115 13.45 13.49 -23.90
C ARG A 115 13.74 14.81 -24.62
N ILE A 116 12.77 15.73 -24.66
CA ILE A 116 12.94 17.03 -25.31
C ILE A 116 14.10 17.80 -24.65
N ASP A 117 14.21 17.70 -23.33
CA ASP A 117 15.25 18.37 -22.55
C ASP A 117 16.64 17.71 -22.70
N SER A 118 16.68 16.37 -22.73
CA SER A 118 17.94 15.59 -22.68
C SER A 118 18.56 15.28 -24.06
N GLY A 119 17.79 15.42 -25.15
CA GLY A 119 18.29 15.26 -26.53
C GLY A 119 18.57 13.81 -27.00
N SER A 120 18.64 12.81 -26.10
CA SER A 120 18.88 11.40 -26.42
C SER A 120 17.83 10.47 -25.80
N PHE A 121 17.60 9.29 -26.42
CA PHE A 121 16.71 8.26 -25.89
C PHE A 121 17.38 7.32 -24.88
N ASP A 122 18.70 7.24 -24.91
CA ASP A 122 19.46 6.28 -24.11
C ASP A 122 19.37 6.58 -22.60
N ASP A 123 19.11 7.83 -22.22
CA ASP A 123 19.17 8.24 -20.81
C ASP A 123 17.81 8.23 -20.08
N SER A 124 16.66 8.23 -20.76
CA SER A 124 15.36 8.42 -20.07
C SER A 124 14.70 7.11 -19.61
N ILE A 125 14.44 6.18 -20.52
CA ILE A 125 13.93 4.83 -20.18
C ILE A 125 15.11 3.89 -19.86
N GLY A 126 16.24 4.08 -20.53
CA GLY A 126 17.47 3.34 -20.30
C GLY A 126 18.05 3.54 -18.90
N SER A 127 17.84 4.69 -18.25
CA SER A 127 18.31 4.93 -16.86
C SER A 127 17.46 4.30 -15.76
N LEU A 128 16.23 3.84 -16.06
CA LEU A 128 15.40 3.13 -15.09
C LEU A 128 15.97 1.74 -14.79
N ALA A 129 16.47 1.03 -15.81
CA ALA A 129 17.07 -0.29 -15.67
C ALA A 129 18.29 -0.31 -14.70
N PRO A 130 19.32 0.56 -14.86
CA PRO A 130 20.45 0.61 -13.94
C PRO A 130 20.04 1.10 -12.55
N LYS A 131 19.08 2.02 -12.41
CA LYS A 131 18.54 2.42 -11.10
C LYS A 131 17.82 1.26 -10.39
N LEU A 132 17.02 0.47 -11.12
CA LEU A 132 16.37 -0.73 -10.61
C LEU A 132 17.40 -1.79 -10.21
N TYR A 133 18.46 -1.96 -11.01
CA TYR A 133 19.54 -2.90 -10.71
C TYR A 133 20.35 -2.47 -9.49
N GLN A 134 20.69 -1.20 -9.38
CA GLN A 134 21.37 -0.65 -8.21
C GLN A 134 20.53 -0.84 -6.94
N ALA A 135 19.23 -0.55 -7.00
CA ALA A 135 18.32 -0.77 -5.87
C ALA A 135 18.23 -2.27 -5.50
N PHE A 136 18.24 -3.15 -6.51
CA PHE A 136 18.30 -4.59 -6.31
C PHE A 136 19.60 -5.04 -5.62
N GLU A 137 20.76 -4.46 -5.96
CA GLU A 137 22.04 -4.74 -5.30
C GLU A 137 22.06 -4.22 -3.84
N GLN A 138 21.60 -2.98 -3.62
CA GLN A 138 21.60 -2.34 -2.30
C GLN A 138 20.78 -3.10 -1.25
N ASN A 139 19.70 -3.75 -1.65
CA ASN A 139 18.81 -4.45 -0.72
C ASN A 139 19.41 -5.79 -0.19
N GLN A 140 20.70 -6.05 -0.38
CA GLN A 140 21.44 -7.06 0.41
C GLN A 140 21.92 -6.47 1.76
N SER A 141 21.76 -5.16 1.98
CA SER A 141 22.23 -4.50 3.21
C SER A 141 21.61 -5.03 4.49
N VAL A 142 20.38 -5.58 4.42
CA VAL A 142 19.75 -6.24 5.57
C VAL A 142 20.47 -7.53 5.96
N LEU A 143 21.12 -8.23 5.02
CA LEU A 143 21.91 -9.44 5.29
C LEU A 143 23.35 -9.10 5.71
N THR A 144 23.85 -7.91 5.39
CA THR A 144 25.22 -7.46 5.70
C THR A 144 25.29 -6.48 6.87
N GLY A 145 24.26 -6.41 7.71
CA GLY A 145 24.25 -5.54 8.89
C GLY A 145 24.23 -4.04 8.58
N GLY A 146 23.74 -3.66 7.40
CA GLY A 146 23.62 -2.26 6.96
C GLY A 146 24.84 -1.71 6.22
N ASN A 147 25.85 -2.54 5.93
CA ASN A 147 27.00 -2.11 5.11
C ASN A 147 26.67 -2.26 3.61
N ASP A 148 26.44 -1.14 2.95
CA ASP A 148 26.08 -1.09 1.53
C ASP A 148 27.18 -1.66 0.61
N GLU A 149 28.45 -1.43 0.91
CA GLU A 149 29.55 -1.95 0.08
C GLU A 149 29.66 -3.49 0.16
N ALA A 150 29.42 -4.04 1.35
CA ALA A 150 29.29 -5.49 1.51
C ALA A 150 28.05 -6.02 0.77
N ALA A 151 26.94 -5.28 0.81
CA ALA A 151 25.70 -5.63 0.12
C ALA A 151 25.91 -5.74 -1.41
N TYR A 152 26.56 -4.73 -2.01
CA TYR A 152 26.91 -4.75 -3.44
C TYR A 152 27.78 -5.95 -3.80
N ARG A 153 28.85 -6.20 -3.04
CA ARG A 153 29.76 -7.32 -3.30
C ARG A 153 29.04 -8.67 -3.24
N GLN A 154 28.18 -8.84 -2.23
CA GLN A 154 27.42 -10.07 -2.07
C GLN A 154 26.34 -10.22 -3.16
N ALA A 155 25.65 -9.15 -3.54
CA ALA A 155 24.69 -9.15 -4.64
C ALA A 155 25.35 -9.56 -5.95
N ARG A 156 26.50 -8.95 -6.29
CA ARG A 156 27.26 -9.25 -7.50
C ARG A 156 27.80 -10.68 -7.51
N LYS A 157 28.23 -11.19 -6.36
CA LYS A 157 28.68 -12.58 -6.22
C LYS A 157 27.54 -13.58 -6.49
N LEU A 158 26.32 -13.27 -6.05
CA LEU A 158 25.16 -14.18 -6.18
C LEU A 158 24.45 -14.08 -7.53
N PHE A 159 24.33 -12.87 -8.08
CA PHE A 159 23.48 -12.57 -9.23
C PHE A 159 24.25 -12.05 -10.46
N GLY A 160 25.54 -11.72 -10.34
CA GLY A 160 26.36 -11.13 -11.39
C GLY A 160 26.35 -9.62 -11.41
N THR A 161 27.21 -9.04 -12.24
CA THR A 161 27.29 -7.59 -12.44
C THR A 161 26.16 -7.09 -13.35
N PRO A 162 25.88 -5.76 -13.37
CA PRO A 162 24.95 -5.18 -14.34
C PRO A 162 25.33 -5.52 -15.79
N ASP A 163 26.62 -5.51 -16.11
CA ASP A 163 27.13 -5.80 -17.45
C ASP A 163 26.87 -7.26 -17.86
N ASP A 164 27.10 -8.20 -16.94
CA ASP A 164 26.82 -9.63 -17.17
C ASP A 164 25.33 -9.89 -17.50
N ASN A 165 24.45 -9.07 -16.94
CA ASN A 165 23.00 -9.22 -17.06
C ASN A 165 22.36 -8.23 -18.05
N GLN A 166 23.17 -7.42 -18.74
CA GLN A 166 22.72 -6.34 -19.64
C GLN A 166 21.71 -5.40 -18.94
N GLY A 167 21.96 -5.08 -17.67
CA GLY A 167 21.11 -4.22 -16.85
C GLY A 167 19.76 -4.83 -16.43
N SER A 168 19.49 -6.10 -16.74
CA SER A 168 18.21 -6.74 -16.43
C SER A 168 18.23 -7.47 -15.08
N VAL A 169 17.43 -7.00 -14.13
CA VAL A 169 17.26 -7.67 -12.82
C VAL A 169 16.60 -9.04 -12.98
N PHE A 170 15.68 -9.21 -13.93
CA PHE A 170 15.04 -10.50 -14.16
C PHE A 170 16.04 -11.57 -14.62
N ARG A 171 16.99 -11.22 -15.50
CA ARG A 171 18.08 -12.14 -15.88
C ARG A 171 18.96 -12.50 -14.70
N ALA A 172 19.28 -11.52 -13.85
CA ALA A 172 20.03 -11.73 -12.63
C ALA A 172 19.32 -12.71 -11.68
N ILE A 173 18.00 -12.56 -11.49
CA ILE A 173 17.18 -13.48 -10.69
C ILE A 173 17.13 -14.88 -11.32
N LEU A 174 16.95 -14.98 -12.64
CA LEU A 174 16.89 -16.27 -13.34
C LEU A 174 18.21 -17.04 -13.30
N LYS A 175 19.34 -16.33 -13.20
CA LYS A 175 20.66 -16.95 -13.02
C LYS A 175 20.78 -17.67 -11.67
N ASN A 176 20.11 -17.17 -10.63
CA ASN A 176 20.17 -17.75 -9.29
C ASN A 176 18.83 -17.57 -8.52
N PRO A 177 17.77 -18.32 -8.89
CA PRO A 177 16.44 -18.14 -8.30
C PRO A 177 16.38 -18.56 -6.83
N SER A 178 17.21 -19.53 -6.41
CA SER A 178 17.27 -20.00 -5.03
C SER A 178 17.83 -18.93 -4.09
N ALA A 179 18.87 -18.21 -4.49
CA ALA A 179 19.40 -17.08 -3.71
C ALA A 179 18.36 -15.95 -3.58
N PHE A 180 17.59 -15.69 -4.63
CA PHE A 180 16.51 -14.71 -4.58
C PHE A 180 15.37 -15.14 -3.63
N TRP A 181 15.00 -16.43 -3.64
CA TRP A 181 14.00 -16.95 -2.71
C TRP A 181 14.47 -16.87 -1.25
N LEU A 182 15.73 -17.23 -0.99
CA LEU A 182 16.32 -17.12 0.35
C LEU A 182 16.29 -15.68 0.86
N ARG A 183 16.56 -14.70 -0.03
CA ARG A 183 16.44 -13.27 0.29
C ARG A 183 15.02 -12.90 0.70
N ILE A 184 13.99 -13.34 -0.03
CA ILE A 184 12.59 -13.09 0.32
C ILE A 184 12.31 -13.66 1.71
N VAL A 185 12.65 -14.93 1.95
CA VAL A 185 12.41 -15.61 3.24
C VAL A 185 13.12 -14.89 4.39
N THR A 186 14.39 -14.50 4.22
CA THR A 186 15.12 -13.80 5.29
C THR A 186 14.54 -12.41 5.54
N ASN A 187 14.18 -11.67 4.49
CA ASN A 187 13.50 -10.38 4.65
C ASN A 187 12.14 -10.53 5.33
N SER A 188 11.38 -11.58 5.01
CA SER A 188 10.12 -11.91 5.69
C SER A 188 10.31 -12.22 7.18
N LYS A 189 11.39 -12.94 7.54
CA LYS A 189 11.73 -13.20 8.95
C LYS A 189 12.12 -11.94 9.71
N ASN A 190 12.65 -10.94 9.02
CA ASN A 190 13.01 -9.65 9.61
C ASN A 190 11.81 -8.68 9.71
N LEU A 191 10.67 -8.97 9.10
CA LEU A 191 9.48 -8.10 9.15
C LEU A 191 8.99 -7.77 10.56
N PRO A 192 8.93 -8.69 11.52
CA PRO A 192 8.51 -8.36 12.88
C PRO A 192 9.43 -7.32 13.52
N ASN A 193 10.75 -7.48 13.36
CA ASN A 193 11.73 -6.53 13.89
C ASN A 193 11.60 -5.16 13.22
N LEU A 194 11.46 -5.15 11.90
CA LEU A 194 11.23 -3.94 11.11
C LEU A 194 9.92 -3.23 11.50
N TYR A 195 8.85 -3.98 11.74
CA TYR A 195 7.57 -3.45 12.21
C TYR A 195 7.69 -2.80 13.59
N LEU A 196 8.32 -3.48 14.55
CA LEU A 196 8.52 -2.97 15.90
C LEU A 196 9.46 -1.77 15.93
N SER A 197 10.43 -1.70 15.01
CA SER A 197 11.28 -0.52 14.87
C SER A 197 10.49 0.72 14.40
N ALA A 198 9.43 0.53 13.61
CA ALA A 198 8.62 1.64 13.08
C ALA A 198 7.49 2.08 14.00
N PHE A 199 6.84 1.15 14.69
CA PHE A 199 5.70 1.42 15.59
C PHE A 199 6.09 1.48 17.07
N ASP A 200 7.39 1.47 17.37
CA ASP A 200 7.93 1.27 18.71
C ASP A 200 7.58 -0.11 19.31
N LYS A 201 8.49 -0.61 20.14
CA LYS A 201 8.33 -1.93 20.79
C LYS A 201 7.11 -1.96 21.71
N ARG A 202 6.65 -0.80 22.20
CA ARG A 202 5.53 -0.68 23.15
C ARG A 202 4.18 -0.61 22.45
N VAL A 203 4.06 0.22 21.41
CA VAL A 203 2.78 0.46 20.72
C VAL A 203 2.52 -0.58 19.64
N GLY A 204 3.55 -1.08 18.97
CA GLY A 204 3.44 -2.09 17.92
C GLY A 204 2.63 -3.33 18.31
N PRO A 205 2.94 -4.02 19.43
CA PRO A 205 2.19 -5.21 19.85
C PRO A 205 0.70 -4.94 20.07
N MET A 206 0.36 -3.82 20.72
CA MET A 206 -1.04 -3.44 20.95
C MET A 206 -1.77 -3.23 19.63
N LEU A 207 -1.10 -2.57 18.67
CA LEU A 207 -1.65 -2.31 17.35
C LEU A 207 -1.88 -3.61 16.55
N LEU A 208 -1.01 -4.61 16.69
CA LEU A 208 -1.19 -5.94 16.09
C LEU A 208 -2.37 -6.71 16.70
N ILE A 209 -2.57 -6.63 18.01
CA ILE A 209 -3.73 -7.28 18.67
C ILE A 209 -5.04 -6.67 18.16
N PHE A 210 -5.12 -5.34 18.12
CA PHE A 210 -6.30 -4.68 17.55
C PHE A 210 -6.46 -4.96 16.06
N ALA A 211 -5.36 -5.09 15.31
CA ALA A 211 -5.43 -5.48 13.91
C ALA A 211 -6.00 -6.90 13.75
N GLY A 212 -5.55 -7.86 14.56
CA GLY A 212 -6.11 -9.22 14.60
C GLY A 212 -7.60 -9.22 14.94
N LEU A 213 -8.00 -8.42 15.95
CA LEU A 213 -9.41 -8.20 16.28
C LEU A 213 -10.21 -7.62 15.11
N GLY A 214 -9.65 -6.66 14.37
CA GLY A 214 -10.29 -6.07 13.20
C GLY A 214 -10.50 -7.08 12.08
N ILE A 215 -9.54 -7.97 11.85
CA ILE A 215 -9.65 -9.07 10.88
C ILE A 215 -10.76 -10.03 11.32
N VAL A 216 -10.79 -10.46 12.59
CA VAL A 216 -11.85 -11.31 13.14
C VAL A 216 -13.22 -10.64 13.01
N ALA A 217 -13.30 -9.33 13.27
CA ALA A 217 -14.53 -8.56 13.13
C ALA A 217 -15.05 -8.57 11.68
N LEU A 218 -14.16 -8.40 10.69
CA LEU A 218 -14.52 -8.44 9.28
C LEU A 218 -15.01 -9.82 8.85
N ILE A 219 -14.35 -10.90 9.32
CA ILE A 219 -14.74 -12.28 9.04
C ILE A 219 -16.12 -12.58 9.64
N ARG A 220 -16.34 -12.28 10.93
CA ARG A 220 -17.62 -12.51 11.61
C ARG A 220 -18.78 -11.74 10.98
N ARG A 221 -18.50 -10.57 10.38
CA ARG A 221 -19.51 -9.76 9.65
C ARG A 221 -19.69 -10.18 8.19
N GLY A 222 -18.96 -11.19 7.71
CA GLY A 222 -19.00 -11.60 6.30
C GLY A 222 -18.46 -10.55 5.33
N ALA A 223 -17.69 -9.57 5.80
CA ALA A 223 -17.16 -8.46 5.00
C ALA A 223 -15.88 -8.85 4.24
N TYR A 224 -15.88 -10.03 3.60
CA TYR A 224 -14.72 -10.60 2.91
C TYR A 224 -14.20 -9.71 1.79
N GLY A 225 -15.07 -8.94 1.14
CA GLY A 225 -14.67 -8.00 0.09
C GLY A 225 -13.66 -6.96 0.56
N MET A 226 -13.83 -6.40 1.77
CA MET A 226 -12.88 -5.44 2.33
C MET A 226 -11.54 -6.10 2.61
N LEU A 227 -11.55 -7.31 3.18
CA LEU A 227 -10.34 -8.07 3.47
C LEU A 227 -9.56 -8.40 2.20
N VAL A 228 -10.24 -8.89 1.16
CA VAL A 228 -9.63 -9.19 -0.15
C VAL A 228 -9.07 -7.91 -0.79
N ILE A 229 -9.81 -6.80 -0.81
CA ILE A 229 -9.31 -5.53 -1.35
C ILE A 229 -8.06 -5.07 -0.60
N SER A 230 -8.06 -5.14 0.74
CA SER A 230 -6.89 -4.80 1.55
C SER A 230 -5.68 -5.70 1.27
N MET A 231 -5.88 -7.01 1.06
CA MET A 231 -4.82 -7.94 0.71
C MET A 231 -4.26 -7.69 -0.70
N ILE A 232 -5.13 -7.44 -1.69
CA ILE A 232 -4.69 -7.10 -3.05
C ILE A 232 -3.94 -5.77 -3.03
N TRP A 233 -4.42 -4.78 -2.26
CA TRP A 233 -3.72 -3.51 -2.08
C TRP A 233 -2.36 -3.72 -1.43
N ALA A 234 -2.19 -4.68 -0.51
CA ALA A 234 -0.88 -4.95 0.08
C ALA A 234 0.06 -5.80 -0.80
N LEU A 235 -0.44 -6.36 -1.90
CA LEU A 235 0.32 -7.28 -2.74
C LEU A 235 1.57 -6.62 -3.37
N PRO A 236 1.53 -5.37 -3.88
CA PRO A 236 2.72 -4.66 -4.30
C PRO A 236 3.76 -4.50 -3.20
N SER A 237 3.40 -4.59 -1.92
CA SER A 237 4.40 -4.56 -0.86
C SER A 237 5.21 -5.84 -0.74
N ALA A 238 4.69 -6.97 -1.21
CA ALA A 238 5.45 -8.22 -1.29
C ALA A 238 6.62 -8.11 -2.28
N TYR A 239 6.49 -7.28 -3.33
CA TYR A 239 7.58 -6.96 -4.25
C TYR A 239 8.80 -6.36 -3.50
N TYR A 240 8.57 -5.53 -2.48
CA TYR A 240 9.68 -4.96 -1.70
C TYR A 240 10.46 -6.00 -0.89
N LEU A 241 9.89 -7.17 -0.58
CA LEU A 241 10.65 -8.25 0.06
C LEU A 241 11.81 -8.73 -0.83
N GLY A 242 11.63 -8.69 -2.15
CA GLY A 242 12.68 -9.02 -3.11
C GLY A 242 13.58 -7.84 -3.48
N PHE A 243 13.05 -6.62 -3.47
CA PHE A 243 13.72 -5.46 -4.10
C PHE A 243 14.17 -4.35 -3.14
N LEU A 244 13.37 -3.94 -2.13
CA LEU A 244 13.77 -2.93 -1.13
C LEU A 244 13.08 -3.16 0.23
N SER A 245 13.66 -4.03 1.06
CA SER A 245 13.14 -4.40 2.39
C SER A 245 12.84 -3.21 3.31
N ARG A 246 13.67 -2.17 3.26
CA ARG A 246 13.49 -0.95 4.09
C ARG A 246 12.17 -0.22 3.79
N HIS A 247 11.63 -0.32 2.58
CA HIS A 247 10.35 0.31 2.21
C HIS A 247 9.14 -0.59 2.42
N VAL A 248 9.33 -1.86 2.78
CA VAL A 248 8.21 -2.76 3.10
C VAL A 248 7.41 -2.18 4.26
N VAL A 249 8.08 -1.69 5.31
CA VAL A 249 7.39 -1.19 6.49
C VAL A 249 6.53 0.01 6.14
N ALA A 250 7.10 1.05 5.55
CA ALA A 250 6.37 2.28 5.19
C ALA A 250 5.17 2.02 4.25
N THR A 251 5.24 0.96 3.44
CA THR A 251 4.15 0.61 2.52
C THR A 251 3.13 -0.35 3.11
N VAL A 252 3.47 -1.19 4.10
CA VAL A 252 2.54 -2.13 4.74
C VAL A 252 1.97 -1.58 6.06
N THR A 253 2.59 -0.56 6.66
CA THR A 253 2.19 0.04 7.95
C THR A 253 0.73 0.48 8.00
N TYR A 254 0.14 0.87 6.86
CA TYR A 254 -1.27 1.27 6.83
C TYR A 254 -2.22 0.10 7.15
N LEU A 255 -1.86 -1.15 6.81
CA LEU A 255 -2.74 -2.31 7.03
C LEU A 255 -3.01 -2.54 8.53
N PRO A 256 -1.97 -2.69 9.38
CA PRO A 256 -2.17 -2.78 10.82
C PRO A 256 -2.99 -1.61 11.37
N ILE A 257 -2.77 -0.38 10.90
CA ILE A 257 -3.51 0.80 11.39
C ILE A 257 -5.00 0.70 11.02
N VAL A 258 -5.31 0.38 9.77
CA VAL A 258 -6.69 0.25 9.28
C VAL A 258 -7.40 -0.87 10.04
N PHE A 259 -6.81 -2.06 10.13
CA PHE A 259 -7.42 -3.16 10.86
C PHE A 259 -7.51 -2.87 12.36
N ALA A 260 -6.52 -2.22 12.96
CA ALA A 260 -6.57 -1.82 14.36
C ALA A 260 -7.72 -0.84 14.63
N SER A 261 -7.98 0.11 13.73
CA SER A 261 -9.12 1.03 13.87
C SER A 261 -10.47 0.30 13.85
N ILE A 262 -10.60 -0.73 13.01
CA ILE A 262 -11.78 -1.59 12.93
C ILE A 262 -11.91 -2.43 14.20
N GLY A 263 -10.81 -3.06 14.65
CA GLY A 263 -10.78 -3.88 15.85
C GLY A 263 -11.05 -3.08 17.11
N PHE A 264 -10.51 -1.86 17.20
CA PHE A 264 -10.80 -0.91 18.27
C PHE A 264 -12.30 -0.58 18.30
N THR A 265 -12.87 -0.20 17.16
CA THR A 265 -14.33 0.07 17.05
C THR A 265 -15.17 -1.15 17.42
N TYR A 266 -14.70 -2.36 17.05
CA TYR A 266 -15.37 -3.61 17.38
C TYR A 266 -15.34 -3.93 18.88
N ALA A 267 -14.21 -3.65 19.56
CA ALA A 267 -14.05 -3.89 20.99
C ALA A 267 -15.03 -3.11 21.88
N PHE A 268 -15.48 -1.92 21.44
CA PHE A 268 -16.47 -1.12 22.17
C PHE A 268 -17.93 -1.45 21.82
N ARG A 269 -18.20 -2.37 20.90
CA ARG A 269 -19.57 -2.81 20.61
C ARG A 269 -20.01 -3.85 21.64
N ARG A 270 -21.31 -3.82 21.98
CA ARG A 270 -21.94 -4.76 22.92
C ARG A 270 -22.05 -6.20 22.39
N ASP A 271 -21.63 -6.42 21.14
CA ASP A 271 -21.78 -7.69 20.44
C ASP A 271 -20.70 -8.71 20.83
N LEU A 272 -19.60 -8.31 21.49
CA LEU A 272 -18.63 -9.25 22.04
C LEU A 272 -19.05 -9.73 23.44
N PRO A 273 -18.91 -11.03 23.73
CA PRO A 273 -18.97 -11.51 25.10
C PRO A 273 -17.84 -10.85 25.92
N ARG A 274 -18.17 -10.38 27.13
CA ARG A 274 -17.22 -9.67 28.02
C ARG A 274 -15.96 -10.50 28.31
N SER A 275 -16.06 -11.83 28.29
CA SER A 275 -14.93 -12.76 28.46
C SER A 275 -13.90 -12.67 27.32
N GLU A 276 -14.35 -12.55 26.06
CA GLU A 276 -13.43 -12.36 24.93
C GLU A 276 -12.73 -11.01 25.03
N LEU A 277 -13.48 -9.94 25.28
CA LEU A 277 -12.91 -8.58 25.39
C LEU A 277 -11.86 -8.50 26.51
N THR A 278 -12.16 -9.07 27.67
CA THR A 278 -11.21 -9.13 28.79
C THR A 278 -9.97 -9.94 28.44
N ALA A 279 -10.10 -11.06 27.72
CA ALA A 279 -8.95 -11.83 27.25
C ALA A 279 -8.04 -11.01 26.31
N TYR A 280 -8.60 -10.25 25.37
CA TYR A 280 -7.80 -9.40 24.47
C TYR A 280 -7.12 -8.24 25.19
N ILE A 281 -7.82 -7.58 26.13
CA ILE A 281 -7.24 -6.51 26.95
C ILE A 281 -6.12 -7.07 27.83
N LEU A 282 -6.36 -8.22 28.48
CA LEU A 282 -5.36 -8.87 29.33
C LEU A 282 -4.14 -9.29 28.51
N ALA A 283 -4.35 -9.87 27.32
CA ALA A 283 -3.26 -10.21 26.41
C ALA A 283 -2.46 -8.97 25.98
N GLY A 284 -3.13 -7.84 25.71
CA GLY A 284 -2.48 -6.57 25.42
C GLY A 284 -1.66 -6.03 26.58
N LEU A 285 -2.22 -6.04 27.80
CA LEU A 285 -1.53 -5.61 29.01
C LEU A 285 -0.34 -6.51 29.34
N LEU A 286 -0.48 -7.83 29.19
CA LEU A 286 0.61 -8.78 29.37
C LEU A 286 1.73 -8.56 28.37
N LEU A 287 1.42 -8.30 27.10
CA LEU A 287 2.43 -8.00 26.07
C LEU A 287 3.13 -6.67 26.32
N ILE A 288 2.41 -5.64 26.78
CA ILE A 288 3.00 -4.36 27.18
C ILE A 288 3.90 -4.54 28.41
N GLY A 289 3.42 -5.26 29.44
CA GLY A 289 4.18 -5.54 30.64
C GLY A 289 5.44 -6.35 30.35
N TYR A 290 5.33 -7.36 29.49
CA TYR A 290 6.47 -8.15 29.03
C TYR A 290 7.47 -7.28 28.22
N SER A 291 6.98 -6.42 27.32
CA SER A 291 7.84 -5.46 26.60
C SER A 291 8.53 -4.45 27.53
N TRP A 292 7.94 -4.12 28.67
CA TRP A 292 8.50 -3.21 29.67
C TRP A 292 9.63 -3.84 30.47
N ILE A 293 9.53 -5.15 30.76
CA ILE A 293 10.47 -5.86 31.63
C ILE A 293 11.78 -6.18 30.89
N ASP A 294 11.72 -6.55 29.62
CA ASP A 294 12.87 -7.16 28.95
C ASP A 294 13.66 -6.18 28.07
N ASP A 295 13.17 -4.95 27.81
CA ASP A 295 13.64 -4.03 26.76
C ASP A 295 13.78 -4.67 25.34
N LYS A 296 13.38 -5.93 25.24
CA LYS A 296 13.37 -6.78 24.05
C LYS A 296 11.96 -6.76 23.47
N PRO A 297 11.85 -6.85 22.13
CA PRO A 297 10.56 -6.93 21.48
C PRO A 297 9.74 -8.08 22.10
N ALA A 298 8.48 -7.82 22.48
CA ALA A 298 7.60 -8.79 23.13
C ALA A 298 7.36 -10.10 22.33
N PHE A 299 7.80 -10.13 21.07
CA PHE A 299 7.82 -11.30 20.22
C PHE A 299 9.09 -12.13 20.50
N LEU A 300 9.09 -12.85 21.62
CA LEU A 300 10.14 -13.76 22.08
C LEU A 300 10.50 -14.96 21.18
N ALA A 301 10.14 -14.96 19.89
CA ALA A 301 10.44 -16.05 18.97
C ALA A 301 11.06 -15.63 17.63
N ALA A 302 11.24 -14.32 17.39
CA ALA A 302 11.96 -13.87 16.20
C ALA A 302 13.47 -13.87 16.51
N GLY A 303 14.10 -15.00 16.19
CA GLY A 303 15.47 -15.36 16.57
C GLY A 303 16.49 -14.23 16.46
N SER A 304 17.31 -14.12 17.51
CA SER A 304 18.56 -13.38 17.52
C SER A 304 19.48 -13.91 16.41
N TYR A 305 19.71 -13.07 15.40
CA TYR A 305 20.87 -13.10 14.51
C TYR A 305 21.57 -11.76 14.61
#